data_AF-A0A1S3YV70-F1
#
_entry.id   AF-A0A1S3YV70-F1
#
_cell.length_a   1.000
_cell.length_b   1.000
_cell.length_c   1.000
_cell.angle_alpha   90.00
_cell.angle_beta   90.00
_cell.angle_gamma   90.00
#
_symmetry.space_group_name_H-M   'P 1'
#
loop_
_entity.id
_entity.type
_entity.pdbx_description
1 polymer ?
#
loop_
_entity_poly.entity_id
_entity_poly.type
_entity_poly.pdbx_seq_one_letter_code
_entity_poly.pdbx_strand_id
1 'polypeptide(L)'
;SRVETTPFEGQKPGTSGLPKKVKVFIQPHYLQNFVQATFNALGADRVKGATLVVSGDGRYYSKDAIQIITKMAAANGVRRVWIGQNGLLSTPAVSAVVRERVGADGSKATGAFILTASHNPGGPHEVVS
;
A
#
# COMPACT_ATOMS: atom_id res chain seq x y z
N SER A 1 -7.34 -17.91 -3.02
CA SER A 1 -7.44 -18.39 -4.40
C SER A 1 -6.48 -17.59 -5.28
N ARG A 2 -5.99 -18.19 -6.36
CA ARG A 2 -5.21 -17.49 -7.39
C ARG A 2 -6.19 -16.78 -8.34
N VAL A 3 -5.85 -15.57 -8.78
CA VAL A 3 -6.67 -14.75 -9.69
C VAL A 3 -5.80 -14.41 -10.90
N GLU A 4 -6.28 -14.76 -12.09
CA GLU A 4 -5.62 -14.39 -13.35
C GLU A 4 -5.84 -12.91 -13.65
N THR A 5 -4.84 -12.26 -14.25
CA THR A 5 -4.82 -10.82 -14.51
C THR A 5 -3.93 -10.54 -15.72
N THR A 6 -4.06 -9.36 -16.32
CA THR A 6 -3.22 -8.89 -17.43
C THR A 6 -2.28 -7.78 -16.96
N PRO A 7 -1.05 -7.69 -17.49
CA PRO A 7 -0.13 -6.60 -17.15
C PRO A 7 -0.68 -5.22 -17.54
N PHE A 8 -0.28 -4.18 -16.79
CA PHE A 8 -0.57 -2.79 -17.10
C PHE A 8 0.71 -2.03 -17.46
N GLU A 9 0.70 -1.34 -18.59
CA GLU A 9 1.80 -0.43 -18.93
C GLU A 9 1.83 0.80 -18.02
N GLY A 10 3.03 1.35 -17.81
CA GLY A 10 3.20 2.60 -17.07
C GLY A 10 2.98 2.52 -15.55
N GLN A 11 2.95 1.32 -14.96
CA GLN A 11 3.03 1.11 -13.50
C GLN A 11 4.47 1.31 -12.98
N LYS A 12 5.13 2.40 -13.34
CA LYS A 12 6.50 2.73 -12.96
C LYS A 12 6.51 3.75 -11.82
N PRO A 13 6.91 3.37 -10.59
CA PRO A 13 7.11 4.35 -9.51
C PRO A 13 8.19 5.36 -9.88
N GLY A 14 7.91 6.64 -9.63
CA GLY A 14 8.91 7.71 -9.58
C GLY A 14 9.49 7.86 -8.17
N THR A 15 10.20 8.97 -7.95
CA THR A 15 10.83 9.30 -6.65
C THR A 15 9.83 9.38 -5.51
N SER A 16 8.61 9.85 -5.77
CA SER A 16 7.55 10.03 -4.77
C SER A 16 6.46 8.94 -4.81
N GLY A 17 6.73 7.79 -5.43
CA GLY A 17 5.75 6.71 -5.60
C GLY A 17 5.14 6.65 -6.99
N LEU A 18 3.94 6.06 -7.13
CA LEU A 18 3.31 5.83 -8.44
C LEU A 18 2.34 6.97 -8.81
N PRO A 19 2.70 7.87 -9.75
CA PRO A 19 1.89 9.04 -10.07
C PRO A 19 0.75 8.66 -11.02
N LYS A 20 -0.45 8.40 -10.49
CA LYS A 20 -1.64 8.12 -11.29
C LYS A 20 -2.89 8.74 -10.68
N LYS A 21 -3.84 9.09 -11.56
CA LYS A 21 -5.19 9.53 -11.17
C LYS A 21 -5.92 8.42 -10.44
N VAL A 22 -6.78 8.77 -9.49
CA VAL A 22 -7.59 7.80 -8.74
C VAL A 22 -8.43 6.90 -9.66
N LYS A 23 -8.96 7.45 -10.77
CA LYS A 23 -9.69 6.69 -11.79
C LYS A 23 -8.90 5.52 -12.39
N VAL A 24 -7.57 5.62 -12.42
CA VAL A 24 -6.70 4.53 -12.90
C VAL A 24 -6.57 3.46 -11.82
N PHE A 25 -6.38 3.86 -10.55
CA PHE A 25 -6.27 2.92 -9.44
C PHE A 25 -7.53 2.08 -9.20
N ILE A 26 -8.72 2.62 -9.55
CA ILE A 26 -10.00 1.93 -9.41
C ILE A 26 -10.23 0.92 -10.55
N GLN A 27 -9.46 0.97 -11.64
CA GLN A 27 -9.59 -0.02 -12.71
C GLN A 27 -9.38 -1.44 -12.16
N PRO A 28 -10.15 -2.43 -12.64
CA PRO A 28 -9.99 -3.81 -12.21
C PRO A 28 -8.53 -4.26 -12.25
N HIS A 29 -8.06 -4.85 -11.16
CA HIS A 29 -6.70 -5.39 -11.02
C HIS A 29 -5.53 -4.40 -11.07
N TYR A 30 -5.76 -3.09 -11.27
CA TYR A 30 -4.66 -2.13 -11.38
C TYR A 30 -3.86 -2.05 -10.07
N LEU A 31 -4.53 -1.76 -8.95
CA LEU A 31 -3.87 -1.72 -7.64
C LEU A 31 -3.30 -3.10 -7.26
N GLN A 32 -4.04 -4.17 -7.55
CA GLN A 32 -3.64 -5.53 -7.22
C GLN A 32 -2.33 -5.91 -7.90
N ASN A 33 -2.20 -5.61 -9.20
CA ASN A 33 -0.99 -5.89 -9.95
C ASN A 33 0.21 -5.14 -9.38
N PHE A 34 0.03 -3.85 -9.02
CA PHE A 34 1.09 -3.06 -8.42
C PHE A 34 1.56 -3.61 -7.06
N VAL A 35 0.60 -4.01 -6.22
CA VAL A 35 0.89 -4.59 -4.90
C VAL A 35 1.58 -5.95 -5.04
N GLN A 36 1.09 -6.82 -5.93
CA GLN A 36 1.73 -8.12 -6.18
C GLN A 36 3.13 -7.95 -6.77
N ALA A 37 3.32 -7.01 -7.69
CA ALA A 37 4.64 -6.72 -8.24
C ALA A 37 5.61 -6.23 -7.15
N THR A 38 5.14 -5.41 -6.20
CA THR A 38 5.92 -5.00 -5.02
C THR A 38 6.35 -6.21 -4.18
N PHE A 39 5.45 -7.15 -3.88
CA PHE A 39 5.82 -8.36 -3.15
C PHE A 39 6.76 -9.28 -3.93
N ASN A 40 6.56 -9.43 -5.23
CA ASN A 40 7.44 -10.21 -6.10
C ASN A 40 8.86 -9.64 -6.10
N ALA A 41 8.99 -8.30 -6.15
CA ALA A 41 10.29 -7.62 -6.13
C ALA A 41 11.02 -7.77 -4.79
N LEU A 42 10.29 -7.87 -3.68
CA LEU A 42 10.88 -8.10 -2.35
C LEU A 42 11.37 -9.54 -2.15
N GLY A 43 10.72 -10.51 -2.78
CA GLY A 43 10.98 -11.94 -2.57
C GLY A 43 10.19 -12.52 -1.39
N ALA A 44 9.82 -13.80 -1.51
CA ALA A 44 8.94 -14.46 -0.55
C ALA A 44 9.54 -14.59 0.87
N ASP A 45 10.86 -14.68 0.98
CA ASP A 45 11.62 -14.72 2.23
C ASP A 45 11.46 -13.44 3.05
N ARG A 46 11.35 -12.27 2.38
CA ARG A 46 11.15 -10.98 3.05
C ARG A 46 9.69 -10.67 3.37
N VAL A 47 8.76 -11.28 2.63
CA VAL A 47 7.32 -11.04 2.78
C VAL A 47 6.69 -11.98 3.81
N LYS A 48 7.06 -13.26 3.81
CA LYS A 48 6.50 -14.24 4.75
C LYS A 48 6.90 -13.90 6.18
N GLY A 49 5.91 -13.88 7.08
CA GLY A 49 6.15 -13.55 8.49
C GLY A 49 6.30 -12.04 8.78
N ALA A 50 6.32 -11.19 7.75
CA ALA A 50 6.52 -9.76 7.89
C ALA A 50 5.39 -9.07 8.69
N THR A 51 5.72 -7.93 9.27
CA THR A 51 4.74 -6.94 9.73
C THR A 51 4.81 -5.72 8.80
N LEU A 52 3.69 -5.32 8.23
CA LEU A 52 3.61 -4.16 7.32
C LEU A 52 2.76 -3.06 7.92
N VAL A 53 3.10 -1.80 7.62
CA VAL A 53 2.21 -0.66 7.88
C VAL A 53 1.44 -0.32 6.59
N VAL A 54 0.14 -0.12 6.67
CA VAL A 54 -0.69 0.30 5.53
C VAL A 54 -1.61 1.42 5.98
N SER A 55 -1.31 2.66 5.59
CA SER A 55 -2.06 3.86 6.00
C SER A 55 -1.74 5.03 5.08
N GLY A 56 -2.46 6.14 5.23
CA GLY A 56 -2.24 7.31 4.40
C GLY A 56 -2.94 8.57 4.89
N ASP A 57 -3.14 9.50 3.96
CA ASP A 57 -3.71 10.83 4.22
C ASP A 57 -5.25 10.87 4.23
N GLY A 58 -5.91 9.73 3.97
CA GLY A 58 -7.37 9.62 4.02
C GLY A 58 -8.07 10.06 2.74
N ARG A 59 -7.35 10.27 1.64
CA ARG A 59 -7.93 10.60 0.33
C ARG A 59 -8.94 9.58 -0.17
N TYR A 60 -9.71 9.97 -1.18
CA TYR A 60 -10.67 9.09 -1.85
C TYR A 60 -10.01 7.77 -2.25
N TYR A 61 -10.77 6.67 -2.15
CA TYR A 61 -10.32 5.29 -2.38
C TYR A 61 -9.33 4.69 -1.35
N SER A 62 -8.82 5.46 -0.37
CA SER A 62 -7.87 4.92 0.63
C SER A 62 -8.42 3.73 1.42
N LYS A 63 -9.70 3.79 1.84
CA LYS A 63 -10.31 2.69 2.61
C LYS A 63 -10.36 1.38 1.82
N ASP A 64 -10.73 1.45 0.55
CA ASP A 64 -10.80 0.28 -0.33
C ASP A 64 -9.40 -0.24 -0.66
N ALA A 65 -8.45 0.67 -0.92
CA ALA A 65 -7.06 0.31 -1.17
C ALA A 65 -6.43 -0.40 0.05
N ILE A 66 -6.68 0.06 1.28
CA ILE A 66 -6.23 -0.61 2.51
C ILE A 66 -6.76 -2.04 2.57
N GLN A 67 -8.06 -2.24 2.28
CA GLN A 67 -8.67 -3.58 2.30
C GLN A 67 -8.05 -4.50 1.24
N ILE A 68 -7.82 -3.99 0.03
CA ILE A 68 -7.17 -4.74 -1.06
C ILE A 68 -5.75 -5.14 -0.63
N ILE A 69 -4.93 -4.19 -0.19
CA ILE A 69 -3.55 -4.43 0.22
C ILE A 69 -3.50 -5.43 1.37
N THR A 70 -4.40 -5.32 2.35
CA THR A 70 -4.45 -6.23 3.50
C THR A 70 -4.75 -7.67 3.09
N LYS A 71 -5.73 -7.87 2.19
CA LYS A 71 -6.06 -9.21 1.65
C LYS A 71 -4.89 -9.79 0.87
N MET A 72 -4.21 -8.98 0.05
CA MET A 72 -3.05 -9.43 -0.72
C MET A 72 -1.84 -9.72 0.17
N ALA A 73 -1.61 -8.91 1.21
CA ALA A 73 -0.56 -9.13 2.19
C ALA A 73 -0.75 -10.49 2.88
N ALA A 74 -1.97 -10.77 3.37
CA ALA A 74 -2.30 -12.06 3.97
C ALA A 74 -2.09 -13.23 2.99
N ALA A 75 -2.52 -13.08 1.72
CA ALA A 75 -2.33 -14.09 0.69
C ALA A 75 -0.85 -14.36 0.35
N ASN A 76 0.03 -13.37 0.53
CA ASN A 76 1.48 -13.49 0.33
C ASN A 76 2.24 -13.93 1.61
N GLY A 77 1.53 -14.20 2.72
CA GLY A 77 2.11 -14.73 3.95
C GLY A 77 2.60 -13.67 4.94
N VAL A 78 2.21 -12.41 4.78
CA VAL A 78 2.44 -11.36 5.80
C VAL A 78 1.71 -11.76 7.08
N ARG A 79 2.42 -11.72 8.22
CA ARG A 79 1.88 -12.14 9.51
C ARG A 79 0.98 -11.09 10.14
N ARG A 80 1.31 -9.80 9.95
CA ARG A 80 0.59 -8.70 10.58
C ARG A 80 0.55 -7.46 9.70
N VAL A 81 -0.59 -6.76 9.73
CA VAL A 81 -0.74 -5.45 9.13
C VAL A 81 -1.14 -4.46 10.22
N TRP A 82 -0.34 -3.40 10.39
CA TRP A 82 -0.66 -2.26 11.25
C TRP A 82 -1.31 -1.16 10.41
N ILE A 83 -2.50 -0.75 10.84
CA ILE A 83 -3.29 0.28 10.18
C ILE A 83 -3.58 1.36 11.22
N GLY A 84 -3.33 2.62 10.89
CA GLY A 84 -3.73 3.75 11.71
C GLY A 84 -5.23 3.78 11.93
N GLN A 85 -5.67 4.45 12.99
CA GLN A 85 -7.11 4.60 13.23
C GLN A 85 -7.77 5.27 12.02
N ASN A 86 -8.88 4.69 11.54
CA ASN A 86 -9.57 5.11 10.31
C ASN A 86 -8.71 5.04 9.03
N GLY A 87 -7.57 4.35 9.05
CA GLY A 87 -6.60 4.28 7.95
C GLY A 87 -5.64 5.47 7.87
N LEU A 88 -5.62 6.32 8.89
CA LEU A 88 -4.90 7.60 8.87
C LEU A 88 -3.54 7.49 9.56
N LEU A 89 -2.47 7.78 8.80
CA LEU A 89 -1.14 8.11 9.30
C LEU A 89 -0.47 9.04 8.29
N SER A 90 0.10 10.14 8.77
CA SER A 90 0.95 10.99 7.92
C SER A 90 2.22 10.23 7.50
N THR A 91 2.83 10.60 6.38
CA THR A 91 4.09 9.98 5.91
C THR A 91 5.18 9.98 6.99
N PRO A 92 5.41 11.08 7.75
CA PRO A 92 6.35 11.04 8.88
C PRO A 92 5.94 10.06 9.98
N ALA A 93 4.64 9.97 10.30
CA ALA A 93 4.16 9.02 11.31
C ALA A 93 4.33 7.57 10.87
N VAL A 94 4.09 7.24 9.59
CA VAL A 94 4.39 5.90 9.05
C VAL A 94 5.88 5.59 9.19
N SER A 95 6.76 6.52 8.82
CA SER A 95 8.21 6.35 8.95
C SER A 95 8.63 6.09 10.40
N ALA A 96 8.10 6.86 11.35
CA ALA A 96 8.35 6.66 12.78
C ALA A 96 7.85 5.30 13.27
N VAL A 97 6.65 4.88 12.87
CA VAL A 97 6.10 3.57 13.24
C VAL A 97 6.96 2.43 12.69
N VAL A 98 7.41 2.52 11.45
CA VAL A 98 8.25 1.46 10.84
C VAL A 98 9.57 1.32 11.60
N ARG A 99 10.18 2.43 12.02
CA ARG A 99 11.51 2.42 12.66
C ARG A 99 11.47 2.09 14.15
N GLU A 100 10.49 2.65 14.86
CA GLU A 100 10.54 2.71 16.32
C GLU A 100 9.50 1.82 17.02
N ARG A 101 8.37 1.52 16.37
CA ARG A 101 7.31 0.75 17.04
C ARG A 101 7.72 -0.71 17.23
N VAL A 102 7.59 -1.17 18.47
CA VAL A 102 7.71 -2.59 18.84
C VAL A 102 6.32 -3.11 19.23
N GLY A 103 5.90 -4.21 18.60
CA GLY A 103 4.67 -4.91 18.94
C GLY A 103 4.78 -5.60 20.30
N ALA A 104 3.63 -5.94 20.90
CA ALA A 104 3.60 -6.65 22.19
C ALA A 104 4.34 -8.01 22.17
N ASP A 105 4.50 -8.61 20.98
CA ASP A 105 5.25 -9.84 20.74
C ASP A 105 6.71 -9.59 20.32
N GLY A 106 7.23 -8.36 20.50
CA GLY A 106 8.59 -7.97 20.11
C GLY A 106 8.78 -7.69 18.62
N SER A 107 7.74 -7.86 17.79
CA SER A 107 7.85 -7.63 16.34
C SER A 107 8.04 -6.17 15.96
N LYS A 108 8.74 -5.92 14.85
CA LYS A 108 8.86 -4.61 14.20
C LYS A 108 8.30 -4.69 12.79
N ALA A 109 7.83 -3.56 12.27
CA ALA A 109 7.43 -3.51 10.87
C ALA A 109 8.68 -3.55 9.97
N THR A 110 8.59 -4.28 8.85
CA THR A 110 9.67 -4.44 7.87
C THR A 110 9.49 -3.56 6.64
N GLY A 111 8.33 -2.92 6.51
CA GLY A 111 8.02 -2.04 5.40
C GLY A 111 6.62 -1.43 5.51
N ALA A 112 6.28 -0.59 4.54
CA ALA A 112 4.98 0.07 4.51
C ALA A 112 4.48 0.34 3.09
N PHE A 113 3.15 0.34 2.94
CA PHE A 113 2.46 1.02 1.85
C PHE A 113 1.87 2.33 2.38
N ILE A 114 2.26 3.45 1.76
CA ILE A 114 1.79 4.80 2.14
C ILE A 114 0.82 5.29 1.07
N LEU A 115 -0.44 5.49 1.45
CA LEU A 115 -1.52 5.90 0.55
C LEU A 115 -1.65 7.42 0.52
N THR A 116 -0.85 8.06 -0.31
CA THR A 116 -0.86 9.51 -0.48
C THR A 116 -0.43 9.89 -1.89
N ALA A 117 -0.83 11.08 -2.33
CA ALA A 117 -0.23 11.76 -3.48
C ALA A 117 0.36 13.11 -3.06
N SER A 118 0.79 13.23 -1.80
CA SER A 118 1.37 14.44 -1.21
C SER A 118 0.38 15.61 -1.29
N HIS A 119 0.79 16.72 -1.87
CA HIS A 119 -0.01 17.93 -2.09
C HIS A 119 -1.00 17.80 -3.25
N ASN A 120 -0.93 16.73 -4.05
CA ASN A 120 -1.87 16.56 -5.14
C ASN A 120 -3.27 16.36 -4.58
N PRO A 121 -4.28 16.99 -5.24
CA PRO A 121 -5.69 16.74 -4.95
C PRO A 121 -5.98 15.23 -4.82
N GLY A 122 -7.01 14.84 -4.02
CA GLY A 122 -7.36 13.44 -3.74
C GLY A 122 -8.81 12.96 -3.95
N GLY A 123 -9.66 13.67 -4.68
CA GLY A 123 -11.05 13.36 -5.03
C GLY A 123 -11.30 12.67 -6.41
N PRO A 124 -12.55 12.24 -6.67
CA PRO A 124 -12.91 11.37 -7.80
C PRO A 124 -12.80 12.00 -9.20
N HIS A 125 -12.74 13.34 -9.29
CA HIS A 125 -12.78 14.08 -10.56
C HIS A 125 -11.50 14.85 -10.89
N GLU A 126 -10.39 14.58 -10.20
CA GLU A 126 -9.24 15.46 -10.31
C GLU A 126 -8.44 15.33 -11.59
N VAL A 127 -8.04 16.52 -12.06
CA VAL A 127 -7.12 16.72 -13.15
C VAL A 127 -5.74 16.83 -12.50
N VAL A 128 -4.86 15.87 -12.80
CA VAL A 128 -3.42 16.04 -12.55
C VAL A 128 -2.98 17.09 -13.56
N SER A 129 -2.47 18.21 -13.07
CA SER A 129 -1.86 19.29 -13.87
C SER A 129 -0.71 18.75 -14.71
#